data_AF-A0A0M8V6K6-F1
#
_entry.id   AF-A0A0M8V6K6-F1
#
_cell.length_a   1.000
_cell.length_b   1.000
_cell.length_c   1.000
_cell.angle_alpha   90.00
_cell.angle_beta   90.00
_cell.angle_gamma   90.00
#
_symmetry.space_group_name_H-M   'P 1'
#
loop_
_entity.id
_entity.type
_entity.pdbx_description
1 polymer ?
#
loop_
_entity_poly.entity_id
_entity_poly.type
_entity_poly.pdbx_seq_one_letter_code
_entity_poly.pdbx_strand_id
1 'polypeptide(L)'
;MSPTYTAGQRIVWEKTDGSQVRRGDVVVFSAPERYASGGVVMQRVIGVGGDRVACCTRLGSAERVTVNAEPLEEPYVSGGDADGLHRSYDVKVPRGRLFLLGDRRDDVVDSRFFAYDHGGTVPVDAVRGRVTNARPVALVLGTALLLAVVLVFTGVGLGIGFLVVRRRKAPPVPMAPWPVSPMGS
;
A
#
# COMPACT_ATOMS: atom_id res chain seq x y z
N MET A 1 14.33 -1.96 -9.24
CA MET A 1 12.91 -1.93 -8.79
C MET A 1 11.96 -1.26 -9.79
N SER A 2 12.44 -0.76 -10.95
CA SER A 2 11.57 -0.42 -12.09
C SER A 2 10.86 -1.68 -12.59
N PRO A 3 9.61 -1.63 -13.09
CA PRO A 3 8.77 -0.45 -13.28
C PRO A 3 8.00 -0.01 -12.02
N THR A 4 7.92 -0.84 -10.98
CA THR A 4 7.14 -0.54 -9.77
C THR A 4 7.59 0.75 -9.08
N TYR A 5 8.91 0.96 -9.01
CA TYR A 5 9.52 2.17 -8.45
C TYR A 5 10.61 2.69 -9.39
N THR A 6 10.51 3.96 -9.76
CA THR A 6 11.45 4.62 -10.67
C THR A 6 12.49 5.45 -9.93
N ALA A 7 13.64 5.68 -10.57
CA ALA A 7 14.66 6.56 -10.01
C ALA A 7 14.11 7.97 -9.79
N GLY A 8 14.41 8.57 -8.63
CA GLY A 8 13.89 9.88 -8.21
C GLY A 8 12.48 9.86 -7.61
N GLN A 9 11.76 8.73 -7.65
CA GLN A 9 10.47 8.59 -6.99
C GLN A 9 10.62 8.68 -5.47
N ARG A 10 9.77 9.50 -4.84
CA ARG A 10 9.63 9.52 -3.37
C ARG A 10 8.79 8.33 -2.94
N ILE A 11 9.31 7.57 -1.98
CA ILE A 11 8.64 6.44 -1.36
C ILE A 11 8.42 6.72 0.13
N VAL A 12 7.40 6.10 0.70
CA VAL A 12 7.18 6.06 2.14
C VAL A 12 7.37 4.61 2.56
N TRP A 13 8.09 4.40 3.64
CA TRP A 13 8.18 3.10 4.29
C TRP A 13 7.84 3.24 5.76
N GLU A 14 7.37 2.14 6.34
CA GLU A 14 7.18 2.01 7.77
C GLU A 14 8.30 1.16 8.38
N LYS A 15 8.72 1.50 9.60
CA LYS A 15 9.62 0.62 10.35
C LYS A 15 8.85 -0.66 10.70
N THR A 16 9.47 -1.80 10.46
CA THR A 16 8.83 -3.11 10.64
C THR A 16 9.87 -4.12 11.11
N ASP A 17 9.45 -5.01 12.00
CA ASP A 17 10.21 -6.21 12.33
C ASP A 17 10.23 -7.13 11.11
N GLY A 18 11.41 -7.55 10.67
CA GLY A 18 11.57 -8.45 9.53
C GLY A 18 10.81 -9.77 9.67
N SER A 19 10.47 -10.21 10.89
CA SER A 19 9.63 -11.40 11.13
C SER A 19 8.18 -11.21 10.68
N GLN A 20 7.71 -9.97 10.56
CA GLN A 20 6.37 -9.61 10.10
C GLN A 20 6.27 -9.46 8.58
N VAL A 21 7.40 -9.46 7.88
CA VAL A 21 7.47 -9.38 6.42
C VAL A 21 6.83 -10.64 5.80
N ARG A 22 6.13 -10.43 4.69
CA ARG A 22 5.44 -11.47 3.92
C ARG A 22 5.89 -11.47 2.47
N ARG A 23 5.60 -12.56 1.76
CA ARG A 23 5.84 -12.62 0.30
C ARG A 23 5.11 -11.46 -0.40
N GLY A 24 5.74 -10.89 -1.41
CA GLY A 24 5.23 -9.74 -2.14
C GLY A 24 5.57 -8.39 -1.51
N ASP A 25 5.93 -8.32 -0.22
CA ASP A 25 6.37 -7.07 0.40
C ASP A 25 7.64 -6.54 -0.30
N VAL A 26 7.73 -5.21 -0.39
CA VAL A 26 8.96 -4.54 -0.81
C VAL A 26 9.63 -4.00 0.44
N VAL A 27 10.84 -4.49 0.71
CA VAL A 27 11.58 -4.17 1.93
C VAL A 27 12.77 -3.31 1.63
N VAL A 28 13.10 -2.46 2.58
CA VAL A 28 14.35 -1.71 2.63
C VAL A 28 15.22 -2.33 3.70
N PHE A 29 16.43 -2.76 3.33
CA PHE A 29 17.33 -3.49 4.20
C PHE A 29 18.77 -3.02 4.02
N SER A 30 19.64 -3.36 4.98
CA SER A 30 21.06 -3.01 4.94
C SER A 30 21.90 -4.29 5.00
N ALA A 31 22.80 -4.45 4.02
CA ALA A 31 23.75 -5.56 3.95
C ALA A 31 25.09 -5.04 3.40
N PRO A 32 25.88 -4.32 4.21
CA PRO A 32 27.07 -3.61 3.73
C PRO A 32 28.13 -4.54 3.13
N GLU A 33 28.24 -5.78 3.64
CA GLU A 33 29.13 -6.82 3.10
C GLU A 33 28.79 -7.25 1.66
N ARG A 34 27.54 -7.02 1.24
CA ARG A 34 27.04 -7.38 -0.10
C ARG A 34 26.93 -6.18 -1.04
N TYR A 35 26.81 -4.98 -0.47
CA TYR A 35 26.52 -3.75 -1.21
C TYR A 35 27.50 -2.65 -0.79
N ALA A 36 28.49 -2.42 -1.66
CA ALA A 36 29.67 -1.60 -1.40
C ALA A 36 29.40 -0.13 -0.99
N SER A 37 28.20 0.39 -1.23
CA SER A 37 27.87 1.80 -0.94
C SER A 37 27.44 2.06 0.51
N GLY A 38 27.36 1.03 1.38
CA GLY A 38 26.88 1.18 2.76
C GLY A 38 25.43 1.69 2.87
N GLY A 39 24.75 1.87 1.74
CA GLY A 39 23.39 2.35 1.63
C GLY A 39 22.37 1.25 1.92
N VAL A 40 21.11 1.68 2.03
CA VAL A 40 19.98 0.76 2.08
C VAL A 40 19.60 0.32 0.67
N VAL A 41 19.20 -0.95 0.54
CA VAL A 41 18.78 -1.56 -0.72
C VAL A 41 17.29 -1.86 -0.64
N MET A 42 16.59 -1.75 -1.76
CA MET A 42 15.16 -2.03 -1.86
C MET A 42 14.92 -3.19 -2.81
N GLN A 43 14.29 -4.26 -2.32
CA GLN A 43 13.96 -5.46 -3.10
C GLN A 43 12.63 -6.06 -2.66
N ARG A 44 12.06 -6.92 -3.50
CA ARG A 44 10.82 -7.62 -3.21
C ARG A 44 11.09 -8.98 -2.59
N VAL A 45 10.28 -9.31 -1.58
CA VAL A 45 10.33 -10.59 -0.89
C VAL A 45 9.61 -11.63 -1.74
N ILE A 46 10.36 -12.63 -2.21
CA ILE A 46 9.82 -13.73 -3.01
C ILE A 46 9.58 -14.96 -2.13
N GLY A 47 10.51 -15.25 -1.22
CA GLY A 47 10.39 -16.34 -0.26
C GLY A 47 10.68 -15.89 1.17
N VAL A 48 9.97 -16.48 2.13
CA VAL A 48 10.20 -16.34 3.56
C VAL A 48 10.69 -17.66 4.15
N GLY A 49 11.18 -17.64 5.39
CA GLY A 49 11.73 -18.83 6.04
C GLY A 49 10.81 -20.05 5.97
N GLY A 50 11.34 -21.16 5.47
CA GLY A 50 10.61 -22.39 5.18
C GLY A 50 10.25 -22.59 3.71
N ASP A 51 10.32 -21.55 2.88
CA ASP A 51 10.00 -21.66 1.46
C ASP A 51 11.08 -22.35 0.65
N ARG A 52 10.68 -22.94 -0.47
CA ARG A 52 11.59 -23.35 -1.54
C ARG A 52 11.32 -22.49 -2.76
N VAL A 53 12.26 -21.62 -3.12
CA VAL A 53 12.15 -20.73 -4.29
C VAL A 53 13.01 -21.31 -5.40
N ALA A 54 12.43 -21.56 -6.57
CA ALA A 54 13.16 -22.11 -7.69
C ALA A 54 12.80 -21.41 -9.00
N CYS A 55 13.80 -21.23 -9.87
CA CYS A 55 13.64 -20.66 -11.18
C CYS A 55 14.27 -21.54 -12.27
N CYS A 56 13.66 -21.65 -13.44
CA CYS A 56 12.29 -21.24 -13.78
C CYS A 56 11.56 -22.37 -14.47
N THR A 57 10.26 -22.50 -14.15
CA THR A 57 9.37 -23.46 -14.82
C THR A 57 8.69 -22.76 -15.98
N ARG A 58 8.63 -23.44 -17.13
CA ARG A 58 7.89 -22.96 -18.30
C ARG A 58 6.40 -23.29 -18.15
N LEU A 59 5.54 -22.27 -18.12
CA LEU A 59 4.09 -22.43 -18.11
C LEU A 59 3.50 -21.76 -19.36
N GLY A 60 3.17 -22.59 -20.36
CA GLY A 60 2.82 -22.11 -21.70
C GLY A 60 4.04 -21.50 -22.40
N SER A 61 3.92 -20.24 -22.83
CA SER A 61 5.02 -19.47 -23.42
C SER A 61 5.82 -18.66 -22.40
N ALA A 62 5.38 -18.56 -21.14
CA ALA A 62 5.99 -17.74 -20.11
C ALA A 62 6.84 -18.57 -19.14
N GLU A 63 7.98 -18.01 -18.72
CA GLU A 63 8.76 -18.54 -17.61
C GLU A 63 8.23 -17.97 -16.29
N ARG A 64 8.25 -18.77 -15.22
CA ARG A 64 7.84 -18.33 -13.89
C ARG A 64 8.79 -18.84 -12.82
N VAL A 65 9.05 -17.98 -11.84
CA VAL A 65 9.58 -18.41 -10.54
C VAL A 65 8.51 -19.24 -9.84
N THR A 66 8.94 -20.27 -9.13
CA THR A 66 8.06 -21.09 -8.28
C THR A 66 8.40 -20.88 -6.82
N VAL A 67 7.38 -20.89 -5.97
CA VAL A 67 7.50 -20.92 -4.52
C VAL A 67 6.78 -22.16 -4.03
N ASN A 68 7.50 -23.07 -3.38
CA ASN A 68 6.99 -24.38 -2.96
C ASN A 68 6.35 -25.17 -4.13
N ALA A 69 7.02 -25.15 -5.29
CA ALA A 69 6.58 -25.76 -6.56
C ALA A 69 5.33 -25.14 -7.22
N GLU A 70 4.72 -24.13 -6.61
CA GLU A 70 3.63 -23.38 -7.22
C GLU A 70 4.18 -22.19 -8.03
N PRO A 71 3.78 -22.01 -9.31
CA PRO A 71 4.17 -20.85 -10.09
C PRO A 71 3.68 -19.55 -9.45
N LEU A 72 4.58 -18.58 -9.30
CA LEU A 72 4.25 -17.27 -8.75
C LEU A 72 3.71 -16.34 -9.85
N GLU A 73 2.62 -15.64 -9.55
CA GLU A 73 2.15 -14.53 -10.39
C GLU A 73 2.92 -13.25 -10.05
N GLU A 74 3.63 -12.70 -11.04
CA GLU A 74 4.52 -11.56 -10.85
C GLU A 74 4.16 -10.38 -11.76
N PRO A 75 2.99 -9.74 -11.59
CA PRO A 75 2.55 -8.62 -12.45
C PRO A 75 3.45 -7.38 -12.35
N TYR A 76 4.33 -7.34 -11.36
CA TYR A 76 5.30 -6.27 -11.12
C TYR A 76 6.63 -6.45 -11.89
N VAL A 77 6.87 -7.60 -12.51
CA VAL A 77 8.13 -7.89 -13.21
C VAL A 77 8.17 -7.20 -14.57
N SER A 78 9.27 -6.49 -14.83
CA SER A 78 9.50 -5.79 -16.11
C SER A 78 9.40 -6.76 -17.29
N GLY A 79 8.47 -6.52 -18.21
CA GLY A 79 8.30 -7.33 -19.43
C GLY A 79 7.83 -8.77 -19.20
N GLY A 80 7.49 -9.15 -17.96
CA GLY A 80 7.12 -10.53 -17.62
C GLY A 80 8.30 -11.51 -17.65
N ASP A 81 9.54 -11.02 -17.72
CA ASP A 81 10.74 -11.84 -17.70
C ASP A 81 11.07 -12.28 -16.27
N ALA A 82 10.58 -13.46 -15.89
CA ALA A 82 10.67 -13.97 -14.52
C ALA A 82 12.11 -14.13 -14.02
N ASP A 83 13.08 -14.29 -14.91
CA ASP A 83 14.49 -14.43 -14.52
C ASP A 83 15.39 -13.31 -15.01
N GLY A 84 15.33 -12.86 -16.26
CA GLY A 84 16.21 -11.79 -16.78
C GLY A 84 17.70 -12.11 -16.86
N LEU A 85 18.20 -13.12 -16.14
CA LEU A 85 19.62 -13.52 -16.12
C LEU A 85 19.86 -14.88 -16.80
N HIS A 86 18.79 -15.61 -17.12
CA HIS A 86 18.79 -16.99 -17.60
C HIS A 86 19.69 -17.93 -16.77
N ARG A 87 19.63 -17.83 -15.45
CA ARG A 87 20.33 -18.69 -14.48
C ARG A 87 19.34 -19.49 -13.64
N SER A 88 19.55 -20.80 -13.59
CA SER A 88 18.79 -21.65 -12.67
C SER A 88 19.23 -21.42 -11.21
N TYR A 89 18.26 -21.45 -10.32
CA TYR A 89 18.49 -21.48 -8.88
C TYR A 89 17.37 -22.25 -8.18
N ASP A 90 17.71 -22.83 -7.04
CA ASP A 90 16.81 -23.61 -6.21
C ASP A 90 17.23 -23.48 -4.75
N VAL A 91 16.46 -22.70 -3.99
CA VAL A 91 16.85 -22.23 -2.67
C VAL A 91 15.79 -22.60 -1.65
N LYS A 92 16.18 -23.39 -0.65
CA LYS A 92 15.39 -23.55 0.58
C LYS A 92 15.73 -22.40 1.52
N VAL A 93 14.77 -21.51 1.74
CA VAL A 93 14.94 -20.32 2.59
C VAL A 93 15.02 -20.76 4.06
N PRO A 94 16.14 -20.51 4.77
CA PRO A 94 16.25 -20.84 6.19
C PRO A 94 15.26 -20.03 7.03
N ARG A 95 14.88 -20.54 8.21
CA ARG A 95 14.08 -19.77 9.18
C ARG A 95 14.81 -18.47 9.55
N GLY A 96 14.05 -17.39 9.72
CA GLY A 96 14.62 -16.06 10.02
C GLY A 96 15.34 -15.40 8.84
N ARG A 97 15.14 -15.89 7.61
CA ARG A 97 15.73 -15.31 6.39
C ARG A 97 14.68 -15.13 5.29
N LEU A 98 15.05 -14.31 4.32
CA LEU A 98 14.24 -13.89 3.18
C LEU A 98 15.02 -14.14 1.88
N PHE A 99 14.32 -14.53 0.82
CA PHE A 99 14.86 -14.53 -0.54
C PHE A 99 14.29 -13.35 -1.30
N LEU A 100 15.16 -12.47 -1.79
CA LEU A 100 14.78 -11.16 -2.31
C LEU A 100 15.20 -11.03 -3.77
N LEU A 101 14.29 -10.58 -4.63
CA LEU A 101 14.56 -10.28 -6.04
C LEU A 101 14.19 -8.84 -6.38
N GLY A 102 14.87 -8.26 -7.36
CA GLY A 102 14.46 -6.98 -7.93
C GLY A 102 13.32 -7.15 -8.95
N ASP A 103 12.48 -6.12 -9.09
CA ASP A 103 11.37 -6.12 -10.07
C ASP A 103 11.84 -6.01 -11.54
N ARG A 104 13.03 -5.44 -11.77
CA ARG A 104 13.75 -5.50 -13.05
C ARG A 104 14.83 -6.56 -12.92
N ARG A 105 14.56 -7.75 -13.43
CA ARG A 105 15.31 -8.97 -13.11
C ARG A 105 16.69 -9.04 -13.78
N ASP A 106 16.84 -8.39 -14.91
CA ASP A 106 18.05 -8.29 -15.74
C ASP A 106 19.05 -7.21 -15.28
N ASP A 107 18.60 -6.24 -14.49
CA ASP A 107 19.36 -5.03 -14.13
C ASP A 107 19.34 -4.79 -12.61
N VAL A 108 19.71 -5.82 -11.85
CA VAL A 108 19.76 -5.75 -10.38
C VAL A 108 20.73 -6.77 -9.79
N VAL A 109 21.41 -6.40 -8.71
CA VAL A 109 22.19 -7.33 -7.87
C VAL A 109 21.34 -7.73 -6.67
N ASP A 110 20.76 -8.93 -6.71
CA ASP A 110 19.85 -9.47 -5.69
C ASP A 110 20.32 -10.81 -5.12
N SER A 111 19.45 -11.54 -4.40
CA SER A 111 19.82 -12.80 -3.76
C SER A 111 20.54 -13.78 -4.69
N ARG A 112 20.25 -13.78 -5.99
CA ARG A 112 20.85 -14.70 -6.96
C ARG A 112 22.36 -14.55 -7.12
N PHE A 113 22.91 -13.37 -6.80
CA PHE A 113 24.35 -13.10 -6.88
C PHE A 113 25.13 -13.54 -5.63
N PHE A 114 24.43 -13.86 -4.54
CA PHE A 114 25.04 -14.17 -3.25
C PHE A 114 24.84 -15.63 -2.82
N ALA A 115 24.72 -16.55 -3.78
CA ALA A 115 24.47 -17.97 -3.51
C ALA A 115 25.48 -18.61 -2.52
N TYR A 116 26.72 -18.11 -2.49
CA TYR A 116 27.77 -18.53 -1.56
C TYR A 116 27.47 -18.20 -0.09
N ASP A 117 26.52 -17.30 0.18
CA ASP A 117 26.13 -16.84 1.51
C ASP A 117 24.66 -17.22 1.79
N HIS A 118 24.47 -18.39 2.41
CA HIS A 118 23.15 -18.94 2.78
C HIS A 118 22.17 -19.00 1.59
N GLY A 119 22.64 -19.40 0.41
CA GLY A 119 21.82 -19.48 -0.80
C GLY A 119 21.32 -18.10 -1.28
N GLY A 120 22.02 -17.03 -0.93
CA GLY A 120 21.64 -15.67 -1.31
C GLY A 120 20.64 -14.99 -0.38
N THR A 121 20.14 -15.71 0.63
CA THR A 121 19.08 -15.21 1.51
C THR A 121 19.59 -14.13 2.45
N VAL A 122 18.71 -13.22 2.86
CA VAL A 122 18.99 -12.06 3.74
C VAL A 122 18.34 -12.29 5.10
N PRO A 123 19.02 -12.07 6.25
CA PRO A 123 18.40 -12.23 7.57
C PRO A 123 17.31 -11.19 7.81
N VAL A 124 16.25 -11.57 8.53
CA VAL A 124 15.15 -10.66 8.86
C VAL A 124 15.62 -9.43 9.65
N ASP A 125 16.68 -9.55 10.45
CA ASP A 125 17.25 -8.46 11.24
C ASP A 125 17.96 -7.39 10.41
N ALA A 126 18.28 -7.69 9.14
CA ALA A 126 18.81 -6.70 8.21
C ALA A 126 17.72 -5.74 7.68
N VAL A 127 16.44 -6.09 7.83
CA VAL A 127 15.31 -5.26 7.39
C VAL A 127 15.22 -4.00 8.24
N ARG A 128 15.09 -2.85 7.58
CA ARG A 128 14.92 -1.53 8.20
C ARG A 128 13.48 -1.04 8.12
N GLY A 129 12.75 -1.47 7.10
CA GLY A 129 11.35 -1.14 6.93
C GLY A 129 10.71 -1.79 5.72
N ARG A 130 9.39 -1.64 5.62
CA ARG A 130 8.57 -2.09 4.50
C ARG A 130 7.99 -0.89 3.78
N VAL A 131 8.13 -0.86 2.45
CA VAL A 131 7.57 0.19 1.60
C VAL A 131 6.06 0.07 1.59
N THR A 132 5.37 1.17 1.89
CA THR A 132 3.92 1.23 1.89
C THR A 132 3.44 1.97 0.65
N ASN A 133 2.35 1.49 0.05
CA ASN A 133 1.65 2.27 -0.95
C ASN A 133 0.93 3.40 -0.21
N ALA A 134 1.33 4.65 -0.39
CA ALA A 134 0.69 5.81 0.26
C ALA A 134 -0.76 6.09 -0.23
N ARG A 135 -1.25 5.32 -1.21
CA ARG A 135 -2.54 5.51 -1.88
C ARG A 135 -3.81 5.33 -1.01
N PRO A 136 -3.90 4.43 -0.01
CA PRO A 136 -5.15 4.24 0.71
C PRO A 136 -5.46 5.40 1.64
N VAL A 137 -4.45 6.09 2.20
CA VAL A 137 -4.68 7.23 3.11
C VAL A 137 -5.33 8.40 2.39
N ALA A 138 -4.83 8.76 1.20
CA ALA A 138 -5.43 9.83 0.39
C ALA A 138 -6.87 9.49 -0.04
N LEU A 139 -7.13 8.23 -0.39
CA LEU A 139 -8.46 7.76 -0.75
C LEU A 139 -9.43 7.83 0.44
N VAL A 140 -9.01 7.35 1.61
CA VAL A 140 -9.82 7.38 2.85
C VAL A 140 -10.12 8.82 3.30
N LEU A 141 -9.13 9.72 3.24
CA LEU A 141 -9.35 11.13 3.56
C LEU A 141 -10.28 11.80 2.54
N GLY A 142 -10.12 11.50 1.26
CA GLY A 142 -10.99 12.01 0.20
C GLY A 142 -12.45 11.57 0.37
N THR A 143 -12.69 10.28 0.66
CA THR A 143 -14.04 9.76 0.88
C THR A 143 -14.65 10.30 2.17
N ALA A 144 -13.88 10.44 3.25
CA ALA A 144 -14.34 11.04 4.49
C ALA A 144 -14.75 12.51 4.29
N LEU A 145 -13.98 13.28 3.52
CA LEU A 145 -14.30 14.68 3.21
C LEU A 145 -15.61 14.79 2.39
N LEU A 146 -15.77 13.93 1.38
CA LEU A 146 -17.00 13.89 0.56
C LEU A 146 -18.23 13.53 1.41
N LEU A 147 -18.12 12.53 2.30
CA LEU A 147 -19.20 12.17 3.22
C LEU A 147 -19.56 13.31 4.16
N ALA A 148 -18.56 14.01 4.71
CA ALA A 148 -18.80 15.17 5.57
C ALA A 148 -19.54 16.29 4.82
N VAL A 149 -19.15 16.57 3.57
CA VAL A 149 -19.84 17.55 2.72
C VAL A 149 -21.30 17.16 2.48
N VAL A 150 -21.58 15.89 2.14
CA VAL A 150 -22.94 15.40 1.94
C VAL A 150 -23.79 15.53 3.21
N LEU A 151 -23.24 15.19 4.37
CA LEU A 151 -23.92 15.31 5.67
C LEU A 151 -24.24 16.77 6.03
N VAL A 152 -23.32 17.69 5.74
CA VAL A 152 -23.56 19.13 5.96
C VAL A 152 -24.71 19.62 5.07
N PHE A 153 -24.71 19.31 3.78
CA PHE A 153 -25.77 19.75 2.87
C PHE A 153 -27.14 19.15 3.21
N THR A 154 -27.20 17.87 3.58
CA THR A 154 -28.45 17.24 4.04
C THR A 154 -28.93 17.84 5.35
N GLY A 155 -28.04 18.07 6.31
CA GLY A 155 -28.38 18.73 7.58
C GLY A 155 -28.91 20.16 7.38
N VAL A 156 -28.27 20.96 6.52
CA VAL A 156 -28.73 22.31 6.17
C VAL A 156 -30.09 22.27 5.47
N GLY A 157 -30.29 21.36 4.51
CA GLY A 157 -31.56 21.19 3.81
C GLY A 157 -32.71 20.83 4.77
N LEU A 158 -32.49 19.87 5.66
CA LEU A 158 -33.46 19.48 6.68
C LEU A 158 -33.74 20.61 7.67
N GLY A 159 -32.71 21.35 8.10
CA GLY A 159 -32.84 22.49 9.01
C GLY A 159 -33.66 23.63 8.40
N ILE A 160 -33.40 24.00 7.15
CA ILE A 160 -34.19 25.00 6.41
C ILE A 160 -35.64 24.52 6.28
N GLY A 161 -35.85 23.26 5.90
CA GLY A 161 -37.19 22.67 5.78
C GLY A 161 -37.98 22.77 7.10
N PHE A 162 -37.36 22.42 8.22
CA PHE A 162 -37.96 22.53 9.55
C PHE A 162 -38.34 23.98 9.91
N LEU A 163 -37.45 24.94 9.66
CA LEU A 163 -37.71 26.36 9.93
C LEU A 163 -38.89 26.90 9.11
N VAL A 164 -39.00 26.51 7.85
CA VAL A 164 -40.11 26.91 6.96
C VAL A 164 -41.44 26.33 7.47
N VAL A 165 -41.48 25.04 7.83
CA VAL A 165 -42.69 24.40 8.37
C VAL A 165 -43.11 25.06 9.69
N ARG A 166 -42.15 25.33 10.59
CA ARG A 166 -42.43 26.00 11.86
C ARG A 166 -43.00 27.41 11.67
N ARG A 167 -42.44 28.19 10.75
CA ARG A 167 -42.96 29.54 10.43
C ARG A 167 -44.38 29.51 9.89
N ARG A 168 -44.73 28.53 9.03
CA ARG A 168 -46.10 28.39 8.49
C ARG A 168 -47.14 28.04 9.56
N LYS A 169 -46.75 27.36 10.64
CA LYS A 169 -47.67 26.97 11.73
C LYS A 169 -47.80 28.01 12.84
N ALA A 170 -47.06 29.13 12.79
CA ALA A 170 -47.18 30.17 13.81
C ALA A 170 -48.56 30.87 13.67
N PRO A 171 -49.39 30.92 14.73
CA PRO A 171 -50.69 31.57 14.67
C PRO A 171 -50.52 33.09 14.45
N PRO A 172 -51.44 33.75 13.73
CA PRO A 172 -51.40 35.20 13.56
C PRO A 172 -51.52 35.88 14.92
N VAL A 173 -50.69 36.90 15.15
CA VAL A 173 -50.75 37.72 16.36
C VAL A 173 -52.14 38.40 16.40
N PRO A 174 -52.94 38.22 17.46
CA PRO A 174 -54.21 38.90 17.56
C PRO A 174 -53.99 40.41 17.58
N MET A 175 -54.71 41.13 16.71
CA MET A 175 -54.72 42.60 16.73
C MET A 175 -55.22 43.07 18.09
N ALA A 176 -54.42 43.86 18.79
CA ALA A 176 -54.84 44.49 20.03
C ALA A 176 -56.06 45.38 19.75
N PRO A 177 -57.15 45.26 20.54
CA PRO A 177 -58.32 46.11 20.34
C PRO A 177 -57.92 47.57 20.58
N TRP A 178 -58.27 48.43 19.62
CA TRP A 178 -58.05 49.87 19.70
C TRP A 178 -58.74 50.44 20.94
N PRO A 179 -58.10 51.36 21.68
CA PRO A 179 -58.77 52.03 22.80
C PRO A 179 -59.95 52.85 22.26
N VAL A 180 -61.16 52.47 22.67
CA VAL A 180 -62.36 53.28 22.45
C VAL A 180 -62.26 54.52 23.34
N SER A 181 -62.14 55.70 22.72
CA SER A 181 -62.26 56.97 23.43
C SER A 181 -63.71 57.13 23.92
N PRO A 182 -63.95 57.42 25.21
CA PRO A 182 -65.30 57.70 25.68
C PRO A 182 -65.83 58.99 25.03
N MET A 183 -67.02 58.90 24.42
CA MET A 183 -67.80 60.02 23.91
C MET A 183 -68.66 60.61 25.04
N GLY A 184 -68.66 61.95 25.15
CA GLY A 184 -69.66 62.77 25.85
C GLY A 184 -69.33 63.07 27.31
N SER A 185 -69.62 64.25 27.85
CA SER A 185 -70.24 65.49 27.35
C SER A 185 -69.97 66.59 28.37
#